data_AF-A0A953U9K1-F1
#
_entry.id   AF-A0A953U9K1-F1
#
_cell.length_a   1.000
_cell.length_b   1.000
_cell.length_c   1.000
_cell.angle_alpha   90.00
_cell.angle_beta   90.00
_cell.angle_gamma   90.00
#
_symmetry.space_group_name_H-M   'P 1'
#
loop_
_entity.id
_entity.type
_entity.pdbx_description
1 polymer ?
#
loop_
_entity_poly.entity_id
_entity_poly.type
_entity_poly.pdbx_seq_one_letter_code
_entity_poly.pdbx_strand_id
1 'polypeptide(L)'
;MKKWILIATLSALAASAQTQTQTLDPEMQAKVLKGLQIAPVPLNMVGLDPVLVGYGSYLVNATAGCNDCHQGNPQQQWAAGGNPYFGQHATLNQATYLGGGRDFGAFPSSTGNFPHIISRNLTPDGSGMPAGGMSLSQFTQVLRTGVDFDKVHPTCTGAPDGNCLPAPFNGALLQIMPWPSFSNLTDRDIQAIYTYMTAVPCLEGGPGEPANRCAGAFKTMAVASPKNATVTAHQYQLDGTKSSSSNGGPLTYQWSIPQGGMSAAILQGNTATPIVQFGLRGTYMFQLTVTDSAGNQATDIATIDYQGR
;
A
#
# COMPACT_ATOMS: atom_id res chain seq x y z
N MET A 1 66.29 -29.57 28.64
CA MET A 1 64.93 -29.61 28.05
C MET A 1 63.91 -29.50 29.19
N LYS A 2 63.38 -28.29 29.45
CA LYS A 2 62.36 -28.03 30.49
C LYS A 2 61.08 -27.56 29.79
N LYS A 3 59.98 -28.27 30.03
CA LYS A 3 58.61 -27.96 29.56
C LYS A 3 58.13 -26.63 30.15
N TRP A 4 57.51 -25.80 29.32
CA TRP A 4 56.59 -24.75 29.76
C TRP A 4 55.29 -24.93 28.96
N ILE A 5 54.22 -25.27 29.67
CA ILE A 5 52.84 -25.28 29.16
C ILE A 5 52.29 -23.88 29.43
N LEU A 6 51.99 -23.12 28.38
CA LEU A 6 51.23 -21.87 28.48
C LEU A 6 49.74 -22.21 28.43
N ILE A 7 49.06 -21.99 29.55
CA ILE A 7 47.60 -21.95 29.63
C ILE A 7 47.18 -20.54 29.20
N ALA A 8 46.51 -20.43 28.05
CA ALA A 8 45.83 -19.20 27.65
C ALA A 8 44.33 -19.39 27.85
N THR A 9 43.81 -18.84 28.95
CA THR A 9 42.39 -18.54 29.12
C THR A 9 42.22 -17.04 29.03
N LEU A 10 41.38 -16.54 28.12
CA LEU A 10 40.56 -15.31 28.26
C LEU A 10 39.67 -15.20 27.00
N SER A 11 38.40 -15.58 27.14
CA SER A 11 37.26 -14.66 27.28
C SER A 11 36.69 -14.21 25.93
N ALA A 12 35.79 -15.02 25.38
CA ALA A 12 34.91 -14.61 24.30
C ALA A 12 33.89 -13.61 24.86
N LEU A 13 34.03 -12.33 24.49
CA LEU A 13 32.97 -11.34 24.64
C LEU A 13 31.84 -11.72 23.67
N ALA A 14 30.80 -12.36 24.18
CA ALA A 14 29.54 -12.47 23.48
C ALA A 14 28.92 -11.06 23.44
N ALA A 15 29.05 -10.38 22.31
CA ALA A 15 28.25 -9.21 22.02
C ALA A 15 26.79 -9.66 21.91
N SER A 16 26.00 -9.36 22.94
CA SER A 16 24.56 -9.50 22.87
C SER A 16 24.04 -8.45 21.89
N ALA A 17 23.42 -8.91 20.80
CA ALA A 17 22.65 -8.05 19.92
C ALA A 17 21.41 -7.58 20.69
N GLN A 18 21.51 -6.40 21.30
CA GLN A 18 20.34 -5.69 21.81
C GLN A 18 19.58 -5.15 20.60
N THR A 19 18.40 -5.72 20.34
CA THR A 19 17.42 -5.16 19.41
C THR A 19 16.94 -3.83 20.00
N GLN A 20 17.63 -2.74 19.69
CA GLN A 20 17.17 -1.39 20.01
C GLN A 20 15.92 -1.10 19.17
N THR A 21 14.75 -1.21 19.79
CA THR A 21 13.57 -0.47 19.35
C THR A 21 13.88 1.01 19.56
N GLN A 22 14.48 1.67 18.56
CA GLN A 22 14.63 3.11 18.59
C GLN A 22 13.24 3.74 18.65
N THR A 23 12.93 4.38 19.78
CA THR A 23 11.75 5.22 19.92
C THR A 23 11.82 6.33 18.87
N LEU A 24 10.82 6.39 18.00
CA LEU A 24 10.72 7.46 17.00
C LEU A 24 10.65 8.82 17.70
N ASP A 25 11.19 9.85 17.04
CA ASP A 25 11.00 11.20 17.52
C ASP A 25 9.48 11.54 17.55
N PRO A 26 9.02 12.38 18.49
CA PRO A 26 7.58 12.63 18.66
C PRO A 26 6.90 13.25 17.43
N GLU A 27 7.62 14.04 16.63
CA GLU A 27 7.06 14.68 15.44
C GLU A 27 6.85 13.67 14.32
N MET A 28 7.84 12.82 14.08
CA MET A 28 7.76 11.70 13.16
C MET A 28 6.66 10.73 13.59
N GLN A 29 6.57 10.43 14.88
CA GLN A 29 5.48 9.61 15.40
C GLN A 29 4.10 10.23 15.09
N ALA A 30 3.95 11.55 15.26
CA ALA A 30 2.71 12.25 14.94
C ALA A 30 2.39 12.20 13.42
N LYS A 31 3.40 12.39 12.56
CA LYS A 31 3.24 12.28 11.10
C LYS A 31 2.87 10.87 10.67
N VAL A 32 3.51 9.84 11.24
CA VAL A 32 3.20 8.43 10.98
C VAL A 32 1.75 8.12 11.37
N LEU A 33 1.33 8.48 12.58
CA LEU A 33 -0.04 8.27 13.04
C LEU A 33 -1.05 9.02 12.18
N LYS A 34 -0.76 10.26 11.82
CA LYS A 34 -1.62 11.06 10.95
C LYS A 34 -1.72 10.45 9.56
N GLY A 35 -0.61 10.02 8.98
CA GLY A 35 -0.56 9.38 7.67
C GLY A 35 -1.37 8.08 7.61
N LEU A 36 -1.28 7.22 8.63
CA LEU A 36 -2.12 6.03 8.75
C LEU A 36 -3.61 6.38 8.88
N GLN A 37 -3.94 7.47 9.56
CA GLN A 37 -5.32 7.92 9.73
C GLN A 37 -5.94 8.47 8.43
N ILE A 38 -5.16 9.17 7.60
CA ILE A 38 -5.66 9.85 6.39
C ILE A 38 -5.51 9.01 5.11
N ALA A 39 -4.97 7.81 5.18
CA ALA A 39 -4.89 6.92 4.02
C ALA A 39 -6.31 6.67 3.48
N PRO A 40 -6.61 7.04 2.22
CA PRO A 40 -7.97 6.97 1.71
C PRO A 40 -8.37 5.55 1.30
N VAL A 41 -7.43 4.61 1.27
CA VAL A 41 -7.62 3.23 0.82
C VAL A 41 -7.08 2.23 1.86
N PRO A 42 -7.59 0.98 1.90
CA PRO A 42 -6.99 -0.08 2.70
C PRO A 42 -5.51 -0.29 2.34
N LEU A 43 -4.67 -0.53 3.35
CA LEU A 43 -3.23 -0.72 3.15
C LEU A 43 -2.82 -2.18 3.35
N ASN A 44 -2.11 -2.73 2.38
CA ASN A 44 -1.42 -4.01 2.52
C ASN A 44 -0.09 -3.80 3.25
N MET A 45 -0.04 -4.17 4.53
CA MET A 45 1.13 -3.96 5.39
C MET A 45 2.11 -5.14 5.37
N VAL A 46 1.82 -6.21 4.62
CA VAL A 46 2.60 -7.46 4.67
C VAL A 46 4.02 -7.24 4.17
N GLY A 47 4.99 -7.45 5.05
CA GLY A 47 6.42 -7.30 4.71
C GLY A 47 6.90 -5.85 4.58
N LEU A 48 6.05 -4.87 4.91
CA LEU A 48 6.41 -3.44 4.86
C LEU A 48 6.65 -2.89 6.26
N ASP A 49 7.54 -1.90 6.37
CA ASP A 49 7.76 -1.15 7.60
C ASP A 49 6.56 -0.21 7.86
N PRO A 50 5.78 -0.39 8.93
CA PRO A 50 4.63 0.45 9.24
C PRO A 50 4.97 1.93 9.43
N VAL A 51 6.19 2.23 9.87
CA VAL A 51 6.68 3.61 10.04
C VAL A 51 6.82 4.27 8.67
N LEU A 52 7.44 3.57 7.71
CA LEU A 52 7.59 4.09 6.35
C LEU A 52 6.24 4.20 5.63
N VAL A 53 5.33 3.22 5.80
CA VAL A 53 3.98 3.31 5.22
C VAL A 53 3.21 4.51 5.76
N GLY A 54 3.19 4.69 7.09
CA GLY A 54 2.50 5.80 7.72
C GLY A 54 3.09 7.15 7.32
N TYR A 55 4.42 7.29 7.39
CA TYR A 55 5.09 8.53 7.00
C TYR A 55 4.94 8.83 5.50
N GLY A 56 5.03 7.82 4.64
CA GLY A 56 4.80 7.94 3.21
C GLY A 56 3.38 8.39 2.88
N SER A 57 2.38 7.84 3.57
CA SER A 57 0.99 8.28 3.44
C SER A 57 0.83 9.75 3.79
N TYR A 58 1.48 10.22 4.86
CA TYR A 58 1.47 11.64 5.23
C TYR A 58 2.07 12.52 4.13
N LEU A 59 3.21 12.12 3.57
CA LEU A 59 3.84 12.85 2.47
C LEU A 59 2.94 12.90 1.24
N VAL A 60 2.37 11.75 0.82
CA VAL A 60 1.54 11.66 -0.38
C VAL A 60 0.20 12.40 -0.24
N ASN A 61 -0.48 12.23 0.90
CA ASN A 61 -1.86 12.70 1.09
C ASN A 61 -1.99 14.09 1.74
N ALA A 62 -0.99 14.55 2.49
CA ALA A 62 -1.06 15.83 3.18
C ALA A 62 -0.07 16.88 2.67
N THR A 63 1.03 16.45 2.03
CA THR A 63 2.15 17.36 1.74
C THR A 63 2.37 17.56 0.23
N ALA A 64 2.49 16.47 -0.52
CA ALA A 64 2.87 16.49 -1.93
C ALA A 64 1.67 16.49 -2.89
N GLY A 65 0.51 15.96 -2.46
CA GLY A 65 -0.70 15.93 -3.29
C GLY A 65 -0.55 15.08 -4.55
N CYS A 66 0.14 13.94 -4.50
CA CYS A 66 0.40 13.12 -5.70
C CYS A 66 -0.89 12.76 -6.44
N ASN A 67 -1.96 12.50 -5.69
CA ASN A 67 -3.28 12.16 -6.23
C ASN A 67 -3.91 13.28 -7.08
N ASP A 68 -3.57 14.55 -6.85
CA ASP A 68 -4.13 15.67 -7.63
C ASP A 68 -3.69 15.65 -9.10
N CYS A 69 -2.54 15.02 -9.38
CA CYS A 69 -2.03 14.81 -10.74
C CYS A 69 -2.19 13.35 -11.20
N HIS A 70 -2.08 12.40 -10.28
CA HIS A 70 -2.07 10.97 -10.57
C HIS A 70 -3.38 10.26 -10.25
N GLN A 71 -4.50 10.95 -10.33
CA GLN A 71 -5.81 10.29 -10.51
C GLN A 71 -6.30 10.53 -11.94
N GLY A 72 -7.42 9.94 -12.33
CA GLY A 72 -8.04 10.22 -13.62
C GLY A 72 -8.66 11.62 -13.73
N ASN A 73 -9.86 11.69 -14.29
CA ASN A 73 -10.56 12.94 -14.54
C ASN A 73 -10.88 13.70 -13.22
N PRO A 74 -10.71 15.04 -13.10
CA PRO A 74 -11.04 15.78 -11.87
C PRO A 74 -12.47 15.56 -11.34
N GLN A 75 -13.43 15.27 -12.22
CA GLN A 75 -14.81 14.93 -11.89
C GLN A 75 -14.90 13.61 -11.11
N GLN A 76 -13.90 12.74 -11.22
CA GLN A 76 -13.79 11.46 -10.54
C GLN A 76 -12.94 11.52 -9.27
N GLN A 77 -12.38 12.69 -8.91
CA GLN A 77 -11.56 12.88 -7.70
C GLN A 77 -12.29 12.49 -6.42
N TRP A 78 -13.55 12.90 -6.34
CA TRP A 78 -14.35 12.88 -5.14
C TRP A 78 -15.42 11.80 -5.27
N ALA A 79 -15.70 11.11 -4.18
CA ALA A 79 -16.85 10.23 -4.10
C ALA A 79 -18.14 11.04 -4.31
N ALA A 80 -19.22 10.37 -4.71
CA ALA A 80 -20.52 11.02 -4.85
C ALA A 80 -20.93 11.68 -3.52
N GLY A 81 -21.18 13.00 -3.54
CA GLY A 81 -21.48 13.78 -2.34
C GLY A 81 -20.29 14.10 -1.44
N GLY A 82 -19.06 13.82 -1.88
CA GLY A 82 -17.81 14.05 -1.14
C GLY A 82 -16.93 15.19 -1.66
N ASN A 83 -17.47 16.09 -2.50
CA ASN A 83 -16.70 17.13 -3.16
C ASN A 83 -16.68 18.45 -2.33
N PRO A 84 -15.54 18.81 -1.71
CA PRO A 84 -15.44 19.98 -0.85
C PRO A 84 -15.60 21.31 -1.61
N TYR A 85 -15.37 21.33 -2.92
CA TYR A 85 -15.60 22.52 -3.74
C TYR A 85 -17.09 22.86 -3.89
N PHE A 86 -17.97 21.94 -3.50
CA PHE A 86 -19.42 22.16 -3.41
C PHE A 86 -19.90 22.26 -1.95
N GLY A 87 -18.99 22.53 -1.00
CA GLY A 87 -19.30 22.66 0.42
C GLY A 87 -19.58 21.33 1.14
N GLN A 88 -19.25 20.20 0.52
CA GLN A 88 -19.43 18.87 1.10
C GLN A 88 -18.20 18.45 1.94
N HIS A 89 -18.34 17.42 2.77
CA HIS A 89 -17.19 16.85 3.46
C HIS A 89 -16.27 16.15 2.46
N ALA A 90 -14.97 16.47 2.47
CA ALA A 90 -14.01 15.89 1.55
C ALA A 90 -13.95 14.37 1.69
N THR A 91 -14.25 13.63 0.61
CA THR A 91 -14.13 12.17 0.57
C THR A 91 -13.63 11.76 -0.79
N LEU A 92 -12.38 11.29 -0.84
CA LEU A 92 -11.74 10.87 -2.08
C LEU A 92 -12.43 9.64 -2.66
N ASN A 93 -12.50 9.59 -3.99
CA ASN A 93 -12.90 8.40 -4.70
C ASN A 93 -11.77 7.37 -4.68
N GLN A 94 -11.95 6.36 -3.83
CA GLN A 94 -10.97 5.28 -3.65
C GLN A 94 -10.73 4.48 -4.94
N ALA A 95 -11.71 4.40 -5.83
CA ALA A 95 -11.63 3.61 -7.06
C ALA A 95 -10.68 4.21 -8.12
N THR A 96 -10.28 5.46 -7.95
CA THR A 96 -9.37 6.17 -8.88
C THR A 96 -8.12 6.72 -8.19
N TYR A 97 -7.98 6.46 -6.90
CA TYR A 97 -6.90 7.00 -6.08
C TYR A 97 -5.53 6.52 -6.60
N LEU A 98 -4.66 7.45 -6.98
CA LEU A 98 -3.35 7.18 -7.57
C LEU A 98 -3.37 6.37 -8.89
N GLY A 99 -4.55 6.17 -9.50
CA GLY A 99 -4.73 5.34 -10.71
C GLY A 99 -4.21 5.95 -12.01
N GLY A 100 -3.75 7.21 -11.99
CA GLY A 100 -3.27 7.93 -13.16
C GLY A 100 -4.35 8.20 -14.21
N GLY A 101 -3.93 8.47 -15.43
CA GLY A 101 -4.82 8.71 -16.56
C GLY A 101 -5.31 10.16 -16.69
N ARG A 102 -4.77 11.10 -15.89
CA ARG A 102 -5.06 12.52 -16.08
C ARG A 102 -4.40 13.03 -17.35
N ASP A 103 -5.22 13.42 -18.32
CA ASP A 103 -4.75 14.11 -19.51
C ASP A 103 -4.55 15.60 -19.20
N PHE A 104 -3.31 16.09 -19.37
CA PHE A 104 -2.96 17.51 -19.23
C PHE A 104 -3.07 18.27 -20.55
N GLY A 105 -3.51 17.59 -21.62
CA GLY A 105 -3.64 18.14 -22.96
C GLY A 105 -2.33 18.10 -23.75
N ALA A 106 -2.43 18.61 -24.97
CA ALA A 106 -1.31 18.75 -25.88
C ALA A 106 -0.24 19.71 -25.32
N PHE A 107 1.03 19.28 -25.35
CA PHE A 107 2.16 20.02 -24.81
C PHE A 107 3.24 20.26 -25.88
N PRO A 108 3.79 21.49 -26.00
CA PRO A 108 3.68 22.63 -25.08
C PRO A 108 2.50 23.56 -25.35
N SER A 109 1.73 23.31 -26.41
CA SER A 109 0.61 24.16 -26.82
C SER A 109 -0.63 23.33 -27.13
N SER A 110 -1.79 23.86 -26.78
CA SER A 110 -3.10 23.30 -27.14
C SER A 110 -3.43 23.42 -28.63
N THR A 111 -2.65 24.19 -29.39
CA THR A 111 -2.80 24.36 -30.84
C THR A 111 -1.58 23.81 -31.55
N GLY A 112 -1.79 22.87 -32.47
CA GLY A 112 -0.72 22.23 -33.23
C GLY A 112 -0.78 20.71 -33.09
N ASN A 113 0.16 20.02 -33.74
CA ASN A 113 0.27 18.57 -33.68
C ASN A 113 1.28 18.17 -32.61
N PHE A 114 0.85 18.18 -31.36
CA PHE A 114 1.69 17.94 -30.18
C PHE A 114 1.15 16.76 -29.36
N PRO A 115 2.03 15.99 -28.69
CA PRO A 115 1.60 14.88 -27.86
C PRO A 115 0.84 15.37 -26.63
N HIS A 116 -0.12 14.55 -26.22
CA HIS A 116 -0.79 14.71 -24.94
C HIS A 116 0.08 14.15 -23.82
N ILE A 117 0.22 14.89 -22.73
CA ILE A 117 0.90 14.37 -21.53
C ILE A 117 -0.15 13.81 -20.59
N ILE A 118 -0.06 12.50 -20.30
CA ILE A 118 -1.00 11.81 -19.43
C ILE A 118 -0.27 11.27 -18.20
N SER A 119 -0.82 11.47 -17.00
CA SER A 119 -0.21 10.93 -15.78
C SER A 119 -0.21 9.41 -15.76
N ARG A 120 0.89 8.83 -15.26
CA ARG A 120 0.96 7.38 -15.00
C ARG A 120 0.10 6.99 -13.80
N ASN A 121 -0.40 5.77 -13.85
CA ASN A 121 -0.84 5.01 -12.69
C ASN A 121 0.32 4.76 -11.70
N LEU A 122 0.17 5.23 -10.47
CA LEU A 122 1.17 5.11 -9.40
C LEU A 122 0.94 3.92 -8.49
N THR A 123 -0.23 3.27 -8.56
CA THR A 123 -0.50 2.07 -7.76
C THR A 123 0.48 0.94 -8.13
N PRO A 124 0.71 -0.03 -7.23
CA PRO A 124 1.58 -1.15 -7.55
C PRO A 124 0.97 -2.00 -8.66
N ASP A 125 1.84 -2.74 -9.34
CA ASP A 125 1.45 -3.74 -10.34
C ASP A 125 1.42 -5.15 -9.72
N GLY A 126 1.28 -6.16 -10.57
CA GLY A 126 1.26 -7.59 -10.28
C GLY A 126 2.40 -8.10 -9.42
N SER A 127 3.52 -7.40 -9.40
CA SER A 127 4.70 -7.74 -8.61
C SER A 127 4.74 -7.05 -7.23
N GLY A 128 3.81 -6.13 -6.97
CA GLY A 128 3.81 -5.26 -5.80
C GLY A 128 4.68 -4.00 -5.98
N MET A 129 5.21 -3.74 -7.18
CA MET A 129 6.06 -2.57 -7.44
C MET A 129 5.22 -1.38 -7.97
N PRO A 130 5.30 -0.19 -7.33
CA PRO A 130 4.54 0.99 -7.71
C PRO A 130 5.03 1.64 -9.00
N ALA A 131 4.26 2.60 -9.50
CA ALA A 131 4.64 3.45 -10.64
C ALA A 131 5.07 2.69 -11.90
N GLY A 132 4.31 1.65 -12.27
CA GLY A 132 4.58 0.84 -13.47
C GLY A 132 5.66 -0.22 -13.28
N GLY A 133 5.73 -0.82 -12.10
CA GLY A 133 6.70 -1.87 -11.81
C GLY A 133 8.12 -1.35 -11.54
N MET A 134 8.28 -0.07 -11.21
CA MET A 134 9.59 0.52 -10.96
C MET A 134 10.16 0.03 -9.64
N SER A 135 11.46 -0.29 -9.65
CA SER A 135 12.23 -0.48 -8.42
C SER A 135 12.41 0.85 -7.67
N LEU A 136 12.72 0.78 -6.37
CA LEU A 136 13.00 1.96 -5.55
C LEU A 136 14.13 2.83 -6.14
N SER A 137 15.16 2.22 -6.75
CA SER A 137 16.28 2.96 -7.35
C SER A 137 15.83 3.73 -8.60
N GLN A 138 15.04 3.12 -9.46
CA GLN A 138 14.46 3.79 -10.63
C GLN A 138 13.51 4.91 -10.19
N PHE A 139 12.62 4.64 -9.24
CA PHE A 139 11.72 5.64 -8.68
C PHE A 139 12.47 6.84 -8.08
N THR A 140 13.55 6.56 -7.34
CA THR A 140 14.44 7.60 -6.81
C THR A 140 15.06 8.42 -7.94
N GLN A 141 15.51 7.78 -9.02
CA GLN A 141 16.08 8.48 -10.16
C GLN A 141 15.04 9.40 -10.85
N VAL A 142 13.80 8.93 -11.01
CA VAL A 142 12.69 9.77 -11.53
C VAL A 142 12.50 11.01 -10.66
N LEU A 143 12.40 10.86 -9.34
CA LEU A 143 12.20 12.02 -8.46
C LEU A 143 13.41 12.96 -8.40
N ARG A 144 14.64 12.45 -8.54
CA ARG A 144 15.87 13.24 -8.48
C ARG A 144 16.15 14.00 -9.78
N THR A 145 15.87 13.40 -10.93
CA THR A 145 16.34 13.93 -12.22
C THR A 145 15.22 14.17 -13.23
N GLY A 146 14.00 13.71 -12.93
CA GLY A 146 12.88 13.77 -13.86
C GLY A 146 13.00 12.85 -15.05
N VAL A 147 13.89 11.85 -15.03
CA VAL A 147 14.07 10.94 -16.17
C VAL A 147 12.75 10.22 -16.47
N ASP A 148 12.36 10.18 -17.74
CA ASP A 148 11.26 9.36 -18.21
C ASP A 148 11.80 8.04 -18.76
N PHE A 149 11.50 6.94 -18.06
CA PHE A 149 11.93 5.60 -18.47
C PHE A 149 11.07 5.02 -19.61
N ASP A 150 9.84 5.50 -19.78
CA ASP A 150 8.95 4.97 -20.83
C ASP A 150 9.27 5.57 -22.18
N LYS A 151 9.77 6.80 -22.20
CA LYS A 151 10.15 7.54 -23.41
C LYS A 151 9.02 7.59 -24.42
N VAL A 152 7.77 7.72 -23.94
CA VAL A 152 6.57 7.78 -24.79
C VAL A 152 6.63 8.98 -25.72
N HIS A 153 7.29 10.07 -25.30
CA HIS A 153 7.39 11.31 -26.05
C HIS A 153 8.86 11.73 -26.27
N PRO A 154 9.60 11.13 -27.21
CA PRO A 154 10.99 11.48 -27.47
C PRO A 154 11.14 12.93 -27.98
N THR A 155 12.36 13.48 -27.95
CA THR A 155 12.63 14.79 -28.55
C THR A 155 12.47 14.73 -30.07
N CYS A 156 11.76 15.69 -30.65
CA CYS A 156 11.55 15.77 -32.09
C CYS A 156 12.87 15.94 -32.85
N THR A 157 13.05 15.17 -33.91
CA THR A 157 14.13 15.35 -34.89
C THR A 157 13.74 16.28 -36.04
N GLY A 158 12.46 16.61 -36.16
CA GLY A 158 11.89 17.50 -37.18
C GLY A 158 10.68 18.28 -36.64
N ALA A 159 9.74 18.60 -37.51
CA ALA A 159 8.49 19.24 -37.09
C ALA A 159 7.68 18.31 -36.17
N PRO A 160 6.94 18.86 -35.19
CA PRO A 160 6.07 18.08 -34.30
C PRO A 160 5.05 17.25 -35.08
N ASP A 161 4.97 15.97 -34.75
CA ASP A 161 4.11 14.98 -35.42
C ASP A 161 2.99 14.44 -34.50
N GLY A 162 2.83 15.03 -33.31
CA GLY A 162 1.90 14.59 -32.30
C GLY A 162 2.44 13.52 -31.35
N ASN A 163 3.66 13.01 -31.55
CA ASN A 163 4.26 11.96 -30.71
C ASN A 163 5.58 12.40 -30.07
N CYS A 164 6.18 13.50 -30.50
CA CYS A 164 7.46 13.98 -30.00
C CYS A 164 7.36 15.36 -29.34
N LEU A 165 8.30 15.66 -28.45
CA LEU A 165 8.45 16.98 -27.84
C LEU A 165 9.41 17.86 -28.63
N PRO A 166 9.00 19.05 -29.10
CA PRO A 166 9.90 19.95 -29.82
C PRO A 166 10.95 20.57 -28.91
N ALA A 167 12.05 21.04 -29.49
CA ALA A 167 12.96 21.94 -28.79
C ALA A 167 12.20 23.19 -28.28
N PRO A 168 12.55 23.73 -27.10
CA PRO A 168 13.68 23.37 -26.24
C PRO A 168 13.39 22.23 -25.23
N PHE A 169 12.23 21.58 -25.31
CA PHE A 169 11.84 20.55 -24.35
C PHE A 169 12.61 19.26 -24.60
N ASN A 170 13.06 18.63 -23.51
CA ASN A 170 13.79 17.37 -23.57
C ASN A 170 12.82 16.20 -23.36
N GLY A 171 12.55 15.42 -24.40
CA GLY A 171 11.69 14.23 -24.37
C GLY A 171 12.19 13.08 -23.49
N ALA A 172 13.43 13.14 -22.99
CA ALA A 172 13.91 12.21 -21.98
C ALA A 172 13.47 12.56 -20.55
N LEU A 173 12.77 13.68 -20.35
CA LEU A 173 12.35 14.17 -19.04
C LEU A 173 10.84 14.29 -18.93
N LEU A 174 10.32 14.07 -17.73
CA LEU A 174 8.93 14.37 -17.37
C LEU A 174 8.71 15.88 -17.36
N GLN A 175 7.72 16.34 -18.13
CA GLN A 175 7.46 17.78 -18.32
C GLN A 175 6.47 18.36 -17.31
N ILE A 176 5.50 17.56 -16.83
CA ILE A 176 4.42 18.03 -15.94
C ILE A 176 4.72 17.69 -14.48
N MET A 177 5.34 16.54 -14.22
CA MET A 177 5.65 16.12 -12.85
C MET A 177 6.65 17.11 -12.22
N PRO A 178 6.38 17.66 -11.02
CA PRO A 178 7.25 18.66 -10.38
C PRO A 178 8.50 18.02 -9.73
N TRP A 179 9.19 17.14 -10.46
CA TRP A 179 10.42 16.47 -10.03
C TRP A 179 11.52 17.45 -9.57
N PRO A 180 11.68 18.70 -10.07
CA PRO A 180 12.71 19.59 -9.53
C PRO A 180 12.48 19.90 -8.05
N SER A 181 11.22 19.98 -7.61
CA SER A 181 10.90 20.17 -6.18
C SER A 181 11.14 18.88 -5.40
N PHE A 182 10.67 17.74 -5.92
CA PHE A 182 10.85 16.43 -5.28
C PHE A 182 12.31 15.98 -5.23
N SER A 183 13.18 16.53 -6.09
CA SER A 183 14.61 16.27 -6.06
C SER A 183 15.30 16.73 -4.77
N ASN A 184 14.62 17.54 -3.94
CA ASN A 184 15.11 17.97 -2.62
C ASN A 184 14.66 17.07 -1.46
N LEU A 185 13.78 16.09 -1.68
CA LEU A 185 13.34 15.15 -0.65
C LEU A 185 14.54 14.37 -0.10
N THR A 186 14.50 13.95 1.16
CA THR A 186 15.53 13.04 1.69
C THR A 186 15.33 11.63 1.11
N ASP A 187 16.38 10.79 1.12
CA ASP A 187 16.22 9.39 0.68
C ASP A 187 15.17 8.64 1.50
N ARG A 188 15.04 8.99 2.79
CA ARG A 188 14.00 8.45 3.66
C ARG A 188 12.59 8.89 3.25
N ASP A 189 12.43 10.14 2.82
CA ASP A 189 11.13 10.63 2.31
C ASP A 189 10.74 9.88 1.03
N ILE A 190 11.68 9.72 0.10
CA ILE A 190 11.46 8.98 -1.15
C ILE A 190 11.13 7.51 -0.86
N GLN A 191 11.89 6.87 0.02
CA GLN A 191 11.64 5.50 0.45
C GLN A 191 10.27 5.36 1.13
N ALA A 192 9.87 6.30 1.97
CA ALA A 192 8.56 6.30 2.62
C ALA A 192 7.44 6.44 1.59
N ILE A 193 7.53 7.39 0.66
CA ILE A 193 6.57 7.55 -0.45
C ILE A 193 6.44 6.25 -1.25
N TYR A 194 7.57 5.66 -1.65
CA TYR A 194 7.60 4.40 -2.39
C TYR A 194 6.94 3.26 -1.59
N THR A 195 7.30 3.12 -0.31
CA THR A 195 6.77 2.06 0.58
C THR A 195 5.26 2.21 0.78
N TYR A 196 4.77 3.45 0.92
CA TYR A 196 3.33 3.71 0.97
C TYR A 196 2.65 3.36 -0.35
N MET A 197 3.23 3.74 -1.49
CA MET A 197 2.69 3.38 -2.81
C MET A 197 2.72 1.87 -3.06
N THR A 198 3.65 1.12 -2.49
CA THR A 198 3.61 -0.36 -2.48
C THR A 198 2.44 -0.90 -1.65
N ALA A 199 2.00 -0.18 -0.61
CA ALA A 199 0.94 -0.62 0.29
C ALA A 199 -0.49 -0.36 -0.22
N VAL A 200 -0.68 0.56 -1.17
CA VAL A 200 -2.03 0.89 -1.69
C VAL A 200 -2.55 -0.17 -2.66
N PRO A 201 -3.89 -0.35 -2.82
CA PRO A 201 -4.47 -1.27 -3.80
C PRO A 201 -4.08 -0.94 -5.25
N CYS A 202 -3.90 -1.95 -6.10
CA CYS A 202 -3.66 -1.77 -7.53
C CYS A 202 -4.95 -1.41 -8.20
N LEU A 203 -4.84 -0.46 -9.12
CA LEU A 203 -5.88 -0.15 -10.07
C LEU A 203 -5.43 -0.58 -11.47
N GLU A 204 -6.36 -1.18 -12.21
CA GLU A 204 -6.15 -1.55 -13.60
C GLU A 204 -6.05 -0.31 -14.50
N GLY A 205 -5.34 -0.47 -15.62
CA GLY A 205 -5.15 0.58 -16.61
C GLY A 205 -4.07 1.61 -16.27
N GLY A 206 -4.01 2.65 -17.08
CA GLY A 206 -2.94 3.66 -17.09
C GLY A 206 -2.23 3.73 -18.45
N PRO A 207 -1.73 4.91 -18.86
CA PRO A 207 -0.97 5.04 -20.11
C PRO A 207 0.29 4.17 -20.10
N GLY A 208 0.52 3.39 -21.15
CA GLY A 208 1.73 2.58 -21.32
C GLY A 208 1.79 1.28 -20.50
N GLU A 209 0.79 0.98 -19.67
CA GLU A 209 0.76 -0.20 -18.82
C GLU A 209 0.14 -1.42 -19.52
N PRO A 210 0.59 -2.65 -19.23
CA PRO A 210 0.01 -3.87 -19.80
C PRO A 210 -1.43 -4.10 -19.31
N ALA A 211 -2.22 -4.82 -20.11
CA ALA A 211 -3.53 -5.30 -19.65
C ALA A 211 -3.36 -6.31 -18.49
N ASN A 212 -4.31 -6.29 -17.55
CA ASN A 212 -4.28 -7.12 -16.33
C ASN A 212 -3.04 -6.85 -15.47
N ARG A 213 -2.63 -5.57 -15.36
CA ARG A 213 -1.43 -5.19 -14.61
C ARG A 213 -1.53 -5.55 -13.14
N CYS A 214 -2.74 -5.67 -12.58
CA CYS A 214 -2.91 -6.06 -11.18
C CYS A 214 -2.82 -7.58 -10.96
N ALA A 215 -2.64 -8.38 -12.02
CA ALA A 215 -2.52 -9.83 -11.90
C ALA A 215 -1.31 -10.20 -11.02
N GLY A 216 -1.57 -10.62 -9.78
CA GLY A 216 -0.57 -10.97 -8.77
C GLY A 216 -0.28 -9.89 -7.71
N ALA A 217 -0.81 -8.67 -7.88
CA ALA A 217 -0.38 -7.45 -7.19
C ALA A 217 -0.69 -7.41 -5.70
N PHE A 218 -1.80 -8.05 -5.32
CA PHE A 218 -2.21 -8.19 -3.93
C PHE A 218 -2.34 -9.67 -3.69
N LYS A 219 -1.73 -10.15 -2.62
CA LYS A 219 -2.22 -11.38 -2.04
C LYS A 219 -3.49 -11.04 -1.30
N THR A 220 -4.54 -11.81 -1.56
CA THR A 220 -5.68 -11.86 -0.66
C THR A 220 -5.17 -11.99 0.78
N MET A 221 -5.73 -11.22 1.70
CA MET A 221 -5.28 -11.14 3.09
C MET A 221 -6.49 -11.36 4.00
N ALA A 222 -6.42 -12.40 4.81
CA ALA A 222 -7.33 -12.60 5.93
C ALA A 222 -6.84 -11.79 7.13
N VAL A 223 -7.75 -11.07 7.80
CA VAL A 223 -7.48 -10.41 9.08
C VAL A 223 -8.55 -10.81 10.07
N ALA A 224 -8.25 -11.78 10.92
CA ALA A 224 -9.14 -12.34 11.93
C ALA A 224 -8.93 -11.67 13.29
N SER A 225 -9.98 -11.13 13.88
CA SER A 225 -9.98 -10.56 15.23
C SER A 225 -10.99 -11.26 16.15
N PRO A 226 -10.69 -11.36 17.46
CA PRO A 226 -9.55 -10.77 18.16
C PRO A 226 -8.30 -11.65 18.12
N LYS A 227 -7.11 -11.05 18.29
CA LYS A 227 -5.85 -11.80 18.38
C LYS A 227 -5.61 -12.43 19.74
N ASN A 228 -6.14 -11.78 20.78
CA ASN A 228 -6.11 -12.28 22.15
C ASN A 228 -7.18 -11.51 22.93
N ALA A 229 -8.27 -12.17 23.31
CA ALA A 229 -9.32 -11.57 24.14
C ALA A 229 -9.75 -12.55 25.23
N THR A 230 -9.95 -12.05 26.44
CA THR A 230 -10.53 -12.83 27.55
C THR A 230 -11.99 -12.44 27.73
N VAL A 231 -12.89 -13.43 27.75
CA VAL A 231 -14.34 -13.19 27.79
C VAL A 231 -15.04 -14.09 28.80
N THR A 232 -16.09 -13.57 29.45
CA THR A 232 -16.93 -14.32 30.40
C THR A 232 -18.33 -14.59 29.85
N ALA A 233 -18.74 -13.89 28.80
CA ALA A 233 -20.00 -14.15 28.11
C ALA A 233 -19.91 -15.45 27.30
N HIS A 234 -20.99 -16.22 27.27
CA HIS A 234 -21.10 -17.47 26.50
C HIS A 234 -21.01 -17.29 24.98
N GLN A 235 -21.03 -16.05 24.48
CA GLN A 235 -20.93 -15.75 23.05
C GLN A 235 -20.03 -14.53 22.79
N TYR A 236 -19.44 -14.48 21.60
CA TYR A 236 -18.61 -13.38 21.12
C TYR A 236 -18.77 -13.18 19.62
N GLN A 237 -18.68 -11.93 19.14
CA GLN A 237 -18.69 -11.62 17.70
C GLN A 237 -17.26 -11.49 17.18
N LEU A 238 -16.86 -12.34 16.24
CA LEU A 238 -15.56 -12.24 15.57
C LEU A 238 -15.62 -11.12 14.51
N ASP A 239 -14.46 -10.62 14.11
CA ASP A 239 -14.36 -9.56 13.10
C ASP A 239 -13.30 -9.89 12.06
N GLY A 240 -13.76 -10.09 10.82
CA GLY A 240 -12.98 -10.31 9.62
C GLY A 240 -12.99 -9.12 8.65
N THR A 241 -13.64 -8.00 9.01
CA THR A 241 -13.92 -6.87 8.09
C THR A 241 -12.68 -6.15 7.57
N LYS A 242 -11.53 -6.34 8.23
CA LYS A 242 -10.23 -5.80 7.80
C LYS A 242 -9.51 -6.66 6.75
N SER A 243 -10.11 -7.77 6.34
CA SER A 243 -9.60 -8.61 5.26
C SER A 243 -9.66 -7.87 3.91
N SER A 244 -8.74 -8.17 3.00
CA SER A 244 -8.68 -7.52 1.68
C SER A 244 -8.50 -8.54 0.56
N SER A 245 -9.08 -8.21 -0.59
CA SER A 245 -9.03 -9.02 -1.81
C SER A 245 -7.82 -8.67 -2.66
N SER A 246 -7.25 -9.69 -3.33
CA SER A 246 -6.16 -9.52 -4.31
C SER A 246 -6.47 -8.54 -5.46
N ASN A 247 -7.75 -8.31 -5.71
CA ASN A 247 -8.23 -7.55 -6.87
C ASN A 247 -9.22 -6.45 -6.48
N GLY A 248 -9.33 -6.11 -5.19
CA GLY A 248 -10.30 -5.14 -4.67
C GLY A 248 -11.77 -5.55 -4.80
N GLY A 249 -12.05 -6.75 -5.34
CA GLY A 249 -13.38 -7.32 -5.45
C GLY A 249 -13.94 -7.83 -4.10
N PRO A 250 -15.21 -8.29 -4.09
CA PRO A 250 -15.83 -8.83 -2.88
C PRO A 250 -15.10 -10.09 -2.40
N LEU A 251 -15.01 -10.25 -1.08
CA LEU A 251 -14.50 -11.45 -0.42
C LEU A 251 -15.64 -12.39 -0.05
N THR A 252 -15.38 -13.69 -0.21
CA THR A 252 -16.15 -14.75 0.45
C THR A 252 -15.47 -15.11 1.75
N TYR A 253 -16.23 -15.23 2.83
CA TYR A 253 -15.72 -15.53 4.18
C TYR A 253 -16.06 -16.96 4.56
N GLN A 254 -15.15 -17.62 5.28
CA GLN A 254 -15.41 -18.91 5.89
C GLN A 254 -14.67 -19.01 7.22
N TRP A 255 -15.41 -19.14 8.31
CA TRP A 255 -14.90 -19.35 9.65
C TRP A 255 -15.00 -20.83 10.02
N SER A 256 -13.92 -21.36 10.58
CA SER A 256 -13.84 -22.75 11.02
C SER A 256 -13.03 -22.89 12.30
N ILE A 257 -13.17 -24.04 12.95
CA ILE A 257 -12.32 -24.42 14.07
C ILE A 257 -11.16 -25.23 13.50
N PRO A 258 -9.89 -24.82 13.72
CA PRO A 258 -8.74 -25.57 13.23
C PRO A 258 -8.69 -26.96 13.88
N GLN A 259 -8.02 -27.90 13.21
CA GLN A 259 -7.91 -29.27 13.71
C GLN A 259 -7.30 -29.31 15.13
N GLY A 260 -7.97 -30.00 16.05
CA GLY A 260 -7.58 -30.05 17.46
C GLY A 260 -8.00 -28.83 18.29
N GLY A 261 -8.64 -27.83 17.69
CA GLY A 261 -9.24 -26.70 18.40
C GLY A 261 -10.46 -27.11 19.23
N MET A 262 -10.78 -26.33 20.25
CA MET A 262 -11.96 -26.59 21.08
C MET A 262 -13.27 -26.37 20.32
N SER A 263 -14.21 -27.28 20.54
CA SER A 263 -15.52 -27.25 19.88
C SER A 263 -16.38 -26.08 20.35
N ALA A 264 -16.88 -25.30 19.40
CA ALA A 264 -17.78 -24.17 19.59
C ALA A 264 -18.80 -24.15 18.43
N ALA A 265 -19.96 -23.53 18.66
CA ALA A 265 -20.89 -23.25 17.56
C ALA A 265 -20.48 -21.94 16.86
N ILE A 266 -20.47 -21.94 15.52
CA ILE A 266 -20.22 -20.74 14.70
C ILE A 266 -21.51 -20.43 13.93
N LEU A 267 -22.19 -19.36 14.32
CA LEU A 267 -23.38 -18.85 13.66
C LEU A 267 -22.98 -17.84 12.58
N GLN A 268 -23.56 -17.97 11.38
CA GLN A 268 -23.23 -17.14 10.22
C GLN A 268 -21.72 -17.16 9.87
N GLY A 269 -21.08 -18.32 10.00
CA GLY A 269 -19.66 -18.52 9.73
C GLY A 269 -19.20 -18.21 8.31
N ASN A 270 -20.12 -17.90 7.39
CA ASN A 270 -19.84 -17.44 6.04
C ASN A 270 -19.88 -15.91 5.86
N THR A 271 -19.92 -15.14 6.96
CA THR A 271 -19.97 -13.68 6.96
C THR A 271 -18.68 -13.07 7.53
N ALA A 272 -18.49 -11.76 7.34
CA ALA A 272 -17.35 -11.04 7.90
C ALA A 272 -17.40 -10.94 9.44
N THR A 273 -18.58 -11.05 10.05
CA THR A 273 -18.78 -10.82 11.50
C THR A 273 -19.64 -11.91 12.15
N PRO A 274 -19.20 -13.18 12.16
CA PRO A 274 -19.95 -14.29 12.72
C PRO A 274 -20.03 -14.20 14.26
N ILE A 275 -20.97 -14.95 14.83
CA ILE A 275 -21.09 -15.10 16.29
C ILE A 275 -20.64 -16.51 16.67
N VAL A 276 -19.76 -16.61 17.66
CA VAL A 276 -19.34 -17.89 18.24
C VAL A 276 -19.98 -18.10 19.61
N GLN A 277 -20.30 -19.36 19.94
CA GLN A 277 -20.85 -19.75 21.25
C GLN A 277 -19.97 -20.82 21.90
N PHE A 278 -19.60 -20.57 23.15
CA PHE A 278 -18.65 -21.40 23.90
C PHE A 278 -19.35 -22.44 24.78
N GLY A 279 -18.81 -23.65 24.82
CA GLY A 279 -19.32 -24.74 25.66
C GLY A 279 -18.61 -24.83 27.01
N LEU A 280 -17.29 -25.02 26.99
CA LEU A 280 -16.45 -25.21 28.17
C LEU A 280 -15.43 -24.08 28.30
N ARG A 281 -14.98 -23.81 29.53
CA ARG A 281 -13.91 -22.84 29.79
C ARG A 281 -12.60 -23.25 29.09
N GLY A 282 -11.89 -22.28 28.53
CA GLY A 282 -10.57 -22.46 27.92
C GLY A 282 -10.34 -21.61 26.66
N THR A 283 -9.20 -21.84 26.00
CA THR A 283 -8.73 -21.11 24.81
C THR A 283 -9.30 -21.65 23.48
N TYR A 284 -10.17 -20.87 22.85
CA TYR A 284 -10.73 -21.13 21.52
C TYR A 284 -9.90 -20.47 20.43
N MET A 285 -9.76 -21.18 19.31
CA MET A 285 -9.15 -20.66 18.08
C MET A 285 -10.17 -20.76 16.95
N PHE A 286 -10.27 -19.69 16.17
CA PHE A 286 -11.14 -19.62 15.00
C PHE A 286 -10.31 -19.19 13.80
N GLN A 287 -10.27 -20.03 12.78
CA GLN A 287 -9.59 -19.71 11.53
C GLN A 287 -10.58 -19.01 10.60
N LEU A 288 -10.24 -17.82 10.16
CA LEU A 288 -10.86 -17.16 9.03
C LEU A 288 -10.12 -17.58 7.77
N THR A 289 -10.86 -18.08 6.77
CA THR A 289 -10.42 -18.16 5.38
C THR A 289 -11.21 -17.11 4.59
N VAL A 290 -10.51 -16.28 3.82
CA VAL A 290 -11.14 -15.40 2.83
C VAL A 290 -10.73 -15.80 1.43
N THR A 291 -11.69 -15.78 0.51
CA THR A 291 -11.49 -16.09 -0.91
C THR A 291 -11.90 -14.89 -1.74
N ASP A 292 -11.03 -14.44 -2.64
CA ASP A 292 -11.38 -13.38 -3.59
C ASP A 292 -12.18 -13.91 -4.81
N SER A 293 -12.65 -13.00 -5.65
CA SER A 293 -13.38 -13.33 -6.88
C SER A 293 -12.54 -14.01 -7.96
N ALA A 294 -11.21 -14.03 -7.82
CA ALA A 294 -10.30 -14.78 -8.68
C ALA A 294 -9.96 -16.18 -8.12
N GLY A 295 -10.50 -16.53 -6.95
CA GLY A 295 -10.30 -17.81 -6.27
C GLY A 295 -9.06 -17.90 -5.38
N ASN A 296 -8.29 -16.82 -5.20
CA ASN A 296 -7.15 -16.85 -4.27
C ASN A 296 -7.64 -16.80 -2.83
N GLN A 297 -6.96 -17.55 -1.96
CA GLN A 297 -7.33 -17.71 -0.56
C GLN A 297 -6.25 -17.20 0.37
N ALA A 298 -6.67 -16.67 1.51
CA ALA A 298 -5.80 -16.41 2.65
C ALA A 298 -6.47 -16.80 3.94
N THR A 299 -5.64 -17.08 4.96
CA THR A 299 -6.11 -17.53 6.27
C THR A 299 -5.46 -16.75 7.39
N ASP A 300 -6.19 -16.58 8.48
CA ASP A 300 -5.72 -15.94 9.70
C ASP A 300 -6.52 -16.45 10.90
N ILE A 301 -5.98 -16.30 12.11
CA ILE A 301 -6.55 -16.89 13.33
C ILE A 301 -6.97 -15.79 14.31
N ALA A 302 -8.17 -15.97 14.86
CA ALA A 302 -8.64 -15.28 16.06
C ALA A 302 -8.55 -16.21 17.27
N THR A 303 -8.12 -15.67 18.41
CA THR A 303 -7.92 -16.42 19.65
C THR A 303 -8.67 -15.75 20.80
N ILE A 304 -9.48 -16.55 21.51
CA ILE A 304 -10.29 -16.12 22.64
C ILE A 304 -10.08 -17.06 23.81
N ASP A 305 -9.85 -16.52 25.00
CA ASP A 305 -9.83 -17.25 26.25
C ASP A 305 -11.18 -17.07 26.98
N TYR A 306 -12.00 -18.11 26.99
CA TYR A 306 -13.31 -18.09 27.62
C TYR A 306 -13.23 -18.59 29.06
N GLN A 307 -13.48 -17.69 30.01
CA GLN A 307 -13.36 -17.96 31.45
C GLN A 307 -14.69 -18.38 32.10
N GLY A 308 -15.81 -18.29 31.37
CA GLY A 308 -17.15 -18.48 31.93
C GLY A 308 -17.52 -17.43 32.98
N ARG A 309 -18.78 -17.47 33.41
CA ARG A 309 -19.20 -16.83 34.66
C ARG A 309 -19.06 -17.80 35.81
#